data_AF-A0A967HI53-F1
#
_entry.id   AF-A0A967HI53-F1
#
_cell.length_a   1.000
_cell.length_b   1.000
_cell.length_c   1.000
_cell.angle_alpha   90.00
_cell.angle_beta   90.00
_cell.angle_gamma   90.00
#
_symmetry.space_group_name_H-M   'P 1'
#
loop_
_entity.id
_entity.type
_entity.pdbx_description
1 polymer ?
#
loop_
_entity_poly.entity_id
_entity_poly.type
_entity_poly.pdbx_seq_one_letter_code
_entity_poly.pdbx_strand_id
1 'polypeptide(L)'
;LILAIALVGAVLYVGSARPEREGAFVVPGLERPVDILWSERAVPHIRASSLEDAVRAQGYVHARDRLWQMELVRRAVEGRLAEV
;
A
#
# COMPACT_ATOMS: atom_id res chain seq x y z
N LEU A 1 15.73 -25.93 20.83
CA LEU A 1 14.26 -25.78 20.81
C LEU A 1 13.82 -24.32 20.93
N ILE A 2 14.18 -23.61 22.01
CA ILE A 2 13.81 -22.18 22.23
C ILE A 2 14.26 -21.28 21.07
N LEU A 3 15.50 -21.44 20.60
CA LEU A 3 16.03 -20.65 19.47
C LEU A 3 15.24 -20.89 18.17
N ALA A 4 14.77 -22.11 17.95
CA ALA A 4 13.98 -22.46 16.76
C ALA A 4 12.57 -21.87 16.84
N ILE A 5 11.95 -21.89 18.03
CA ILE A 5 10.64 -21.26 18.27
C ILE A 5 10.75 -19.74 18.09
N ALA A 6 11.81 -19.12 18.62
CA ALA A 6 12.06 -17.68 18.46
C ALA A 6 12.27 -17.31 16.98
N LEU A 7 13.02 -18.12 16.23
CA LEU A 7 13.23 -17.90 14.80
C LEU A 7 11.92 -18.00 14.01
N VAL A 8 11.12 -19.05 14.25
CA VAL A 8 9.81 -19.23 13.60
C VAL A 8 8.88 -18.06 13.96
N GLY A 9 8.82 -17.68 15.23
CA GLY A 9 8.04 -16.53 15.68
C GLY A 9 8.45 -15.23 14.99
N ALA A 10 9.76 -14.98 14.86
CA ALA A 10 10.28 -13.80 14.17
C ALA A 10 9.91 -13.78 12.67
N VAL A 11 10.02 -14.92 11.98
CA VAL A 11 9.64 -15.03 10.56
C VAL A 11 8.14 -14.77 10.37
N LEU A 12 7.29 -15.35 11.22
CA LEU A 12 5.84 -15.13 11.16
C LEU A 12 5.47 -13.68 11.48
N TYR A 13 6.12 -13.08 12.47
CA TYR A 13 5.91 -11.68 12.85
C TYR A 13 6.32 -10.71 11.74
N VAL A 14 7.44 -10.96 11.05
CA VAL A 14 7.84 -10.14 9.90
C VAL A 14 6.91 -10.36 8.70
N GLY A 15 6.37 -11.57 8.53
CA GLY A 15 5.44 -11.89 7.45
C GLY A 15 4.03 -11.29 7.59
N SER A 16 3.57 -11.05 8.81
CA SER A 16 2.22 -10.56 9.09
C SER A 16 2.00 -9.07 8.77
N ALA A 17 3.07 -8.29 8.63
CA ALA A 17 3.00 -6.86 8.34
C ALA A 17 2.71 -6.52 6.86
N ARG A 18 2.42 -7.51 6.02
CA ARG A 18 2.17 -7.29 4.58
C ARG A 18 0.73 -6.81 4.34
N PRO A 19 0.51 -5.71 3.61
CA PRO A 19 -0.83 -5.27 3.27
C PRO A 19 -1.55 -6.32 2.39
N GLU A 20 -2.81 -6.60 2.68
CA GLU A 20 -3.64 -7.62 1.99
C GLU A 20 -4.09 -7.11 0.61
N ARG A 21 -3.65 -7.75 -0.48
CA ARG A 21 -3.84 -7.26 -1.88
C ARG A 21 -5.17 -7.67 -2.49
N GLU A 22 -5.73 -8.74 -1.97
CA GLU A 22 -6.90 -9.38 -2.52
C GLU A 22 -8.13 -8.96 -1.74
N GLY A 23 -9.27 -8.95 -2.43
CA GLY A 23 -10.55 -8.56 -1.85
C GLY A 23 -11.06 -7.20 -2.31
N ALA A 24 -12.23 -6.86 -1.81
CA ALA A 24 -12.91 -5.60 -2.10
C ALA A 24 -12.74 -4.63 -0.93
N PHE A 25 -12.25 -3.43 -1.24
CA PHE A 25 -12.03 -2.37 -0.26
C PHE A 25 -12.94 -1.20 -0.57
N VAL A 26 -13.56 -0.62 0.46
CA VAL A 26 -14.34 0.60 0.33
C VAL A 26 -13.40 1.79 0.45
N VAL A 27 -13.27 2.57 -0.62
CA VAL A 27 -12.46 3.79 -0.64
C VAL A 27 -13.39 4.99 -0.71
N PRO A 28 -13.36 5.90 0.30
CA PRO A 28 -14.19 7.09 0.28
C PRO A 28 -13.97 7.95 -0.96
N GLY A 29 -15.07 8.39 -1.58
CA GLY A 29 -15.06 9.27 -2.76
C GLY A 29 -14.83 8.56 -4.08
N LEU A 30 -14.83 7.22 -4.14
CA LEU A 30 -15.07 6.51 -5.40
C LEU A 30 -16.55 6.59 -5.75
N GLU A 31 -16.86 7.01 -6.98
CA GLU A 31 -18.24 7.08 -7.47
C GLU A 31 -18.66 5.75 -8.09
N ARG A 32 -17.70 5.05 -8.72
CA ARG A 32 -17.92 3.77 -9.38
C ARG A 32 -16.84 2.76 -8.98
N PRO A 33 -17.13 1.44 -9.08
CA PRO A 33 -16.14 0.41 -8.81
C PRO A 33 -14.89 0.55 -9.69
N VAL A 34 -13.74 0.22 -9.12
CA VAL A 34 -12.43 0.23 -9.79
C VAL A 34 -11.77 -1.12 -9.60
N ASP A 35 -11.32 -1.72 -10.70
CA ASP A 35 -10.59 -2.99 -10.68
C ASP A 35 -9.09 -2.72 -10.71
N ILE A 36 -8.35 -3.37 -9.81
CA ILE A 36 -6.89 -3.27 -9.73
C ILE A 36 -6.32 -4.67 -9.92
N LEU A 37 -5.48 -4.83 -10.93
CA LEU A 37 -4.85 -6.10 -11.28
C LEU A 37 -3.34 -5.95 -11.18
N TRP A 38 -2.67 -6.87 -10.49
CA TRP A 38 -1.22 -6.88 -10.39
C TRP A 38 -0.64 -7.85 -11.41
N SER A 39 0.32 -7.36 -12.19
CA SER A 39 1.14 -8.23 -13.04
C SER A 39 2.10 -9.07 -12.20
N GLU A 40 2.75 -10.06 -12.82
CA GLU A 40 3.77 -10.92 -12.19
C GLU A 40 4.93 -10.12 -11.56
N ARG A 41 5.22 -8.92 -12.08
CA ARG A 41 6.25 -8.01 -11.54
C ARG A 41 5.70 -7.02 -10.52
N ALA A 42 4.52 -7.28 -9.95
CA ALA A 42 3.82 -6.43 -9.00
C ALA A 42 3.50 -5.01 -9.50
N VAL A 43 3.42 -4.81 -10.83
CA VAL A 43 2.98 -3.54 -11.41
C VAL A 43 1.45 -3.51 -11.42
N PRO A 44 0.79 -2.52 -10.80
CA PRO A 44 -0.65 -2.40 -10.76
C PRO A 44 -1.20 -1.84 -12.09
N HIS A 45 -2.27 -2.46 -12.58
CA HIS A 45 -3.06 -2.00 -13.71
C HIS A 45 -4.45 -1.62 -13.21
N ILE A 46 -4.79 -0.34 -13.31
CA ILE A 46 -6.04 0.23 -12.80
C ILE A 46 -7.04 0.37 -13.95
N ARG A 47 -8.23 -0.21 -13.79
CA ARG A 47 -9.36 -0.05 -14.72
C ARG A 47 -10.49 0.66 -14.00
N ALA A 48 -10.81 1.85 -14.47
CA ALA A 48 -11.88 2.67 -13.94
C ALA A 48 -12.71 3.25 -15.09
N SER A 49 -13.93 3.64 -14.74
CA SER A 49 -14.93 4.16 -15.69
C SER A 49 -14.92 5.69 -15.80
N SER A 50 -14.12 6.36 -14.98
CA SER A 50 -13.82 7.79 -15.02
C SER A 50 -12.34 8.03 -14.71
N LEU A 51 -11.82 9.18 -15.16
CA LEU A 51 -10.47 9.62 -14.79
C LEU A 51 -10.37 9.91 -13.29
N GLU A 52 -11.42 10.47 -12.69
CA GLU A 52 -11.42 10.82 -11.26
C GLU A 52 -11.31 9.57 -10.37
N ASP A 53 -12.08 8.53 -10.67
CA ASP A 53 -11.99 7.23 -9.97
C ASP A 53 -10.61 6.59 -10.20
N ALA A 54 -10.05 6.71 -11.41
CA ALA A 54 -8.72 6.17 -11.74
C ALA A 54 -7.62 6.83 -10.89
N VAL A 55 -7.62 8.17 -10.81
CA VAL A 55 -6.63 8.94 -10.04
C VAL A 55 -6.78 8.70 -8.55
N ARG A 56 -8.02 8.60 -8.05
CA ARG A 56 -8.28 8.27 -6.64
C ARG A 56 -7.78 6.87 -6.30
N ALA A 57 -8.05 5.87 -7.14
CA ALA A 57 -7.53 4.52 -6.96
C ALA A 57 -6.00 4.48 -7.07
N GLN A 58 -5.39 5.25 -7.97
CA GLN A 58 -3.94 5.36 -8.07
C GLN A 58 -3.32 5.91 -6.79
N GLY A 59 -3.92 6.95 -6.20
CA GLY A 59 -3.51 7.48 -4.90
C GLY A 59 -3.58 6.42 -3.80
N TYR A 60 -4.67 5.64 -3.75
CA TYR A 60 -4.82 4.54 -2.81
C TYR A 60 -3.71 3.48 -2.97
N VAL A 61 -3.42 3.04 -4.20
CA VAL A 61 -2.35 2.07 -4.48
C VAL A 61 -0.98 2.62 -4.10
N HIS A 62 -0.70 3.89 -4.39
CA HIS A 62 0.54 4.54 -3.98
C HIS A 62 0.68 4.60 -2.46
N ALA A 63 -0.35 5.04 -1.74
CA ALA A 63 -0.33 5.08 -0.28
C ALA A 63 -0.08 3.68 0.28
N ARG A 64 -0.83 2.67 -0.16
CA ARG A 64 -0.67 1.29 0.28
C ARG A 64 0.77 0.76 0.16
N ASP A 65 1.41 0.94 -0.99
CA ASP A 65 2.72 0.34 -1.27
C ASP A 65 3.90 1.24 -0.89
N ARG A 66 3.69 2.57 -0.80
CA ARG A 66 4.75 3.58 -0.67
C ARG A 66 4.44 4.67 0.37
N LEU A 67 3.54 4.43 1.32
CA LEU A 67 3.12 5.45 2.31
C LEU A 67 4.32 6.13 2.96
N TRP A 68 5.26 5.33 3.47
CA TRP A 68 6.44 5.82 4.16
C TRP A 68 7.29 6.71 3.25
N GLN A 69 7.52 6.29 2.01
CA GLN A 69 8.28 7.08 1.03
C GLN A 69 7.57 8.41 0.72
N MET A 70 6.26 8.38 0.47
CA MET A 70 5.48 9.59 0.19
C MET A 70 5.52 10.57 1.37
N GLU A 71 5.37 10.06 2.59
CA GLU A 71 5.40 10.87 3.82
C GLU A 71 6.79 11.46 4.08
N LEU A 72 7.85 10.69 3.88
CA LEU A 72 9.22 11.19 4.03
C LEU A 72 9.54 12.29 3.03
N VAL A 73 9.16 12.09 1.77
CA VAL A 73 9.35 13.10 0.72
C VAL A 73 8.54 14.35 1.05
N ARG A 74 7.28 14.20 1.49
CA ARG A 74 6.44 15.32 1.93
C ARG A 74 7.10 16.12 3.04
N ARG A 75 7.57 15.46 4.10
CA ARG A 75 8.26 16.11 5.23
C ARG A 75 9.57 16.76 4.82
N ALA A 76 10.37 16.12 3.97
CA ALA A 76 11.62 16.70 3.47
C ALA A 76 11.36 18.00 2.70
N VAL A 77 10.37 17.99 1.80
CA VAL A 77 9.97 19.18 1.03
C VAL A 77 9.44 20.30 1.94
N GLU A 78 8.74 19.95 3.02
CA GLU A 78 8.23 20.92 4.00
C GLU A 78 9.27 21.36 5.06
N GLY A 79 10.51 20.82 5.02
CA GLY A 79 11.54 21.12 6.01
C GLY A 79 11.32 20.48 7.39
N ARG A 80 10.44 19.48 7.49
CA ARG A 80 10.04 18.79 8.73
C ARG A 80 10.59 17.37 8.84
N LEU A 81 11.67 17.07 8.12
CA LEU A 81 12.25 15.73 8.10
C LEU A 81 12.77 15.28 9.47
N ALA A 82 13.22 16.20 10.32
CA ALA A 82 13.75 15.88 11.65
C ALA A 82 12.70 15.55 12.72
N GLU A 83 11.41 15.58 12.37
CA GLU A 83 10.30 15.24 13.28
C GLU A 83 10.01 13.73 13.34
N VAL A 84 10.76 12.89 12.61
CA VAL A 84 10.64 11.41 12.61
C VAL A 84 11.84 10.72 13.22
#